data_AF-A0A6L2PVM3-F1
#
_entry.id   AF-A0A6L2PVM3-F1
#
_cell.length_a   1.000
_cell.length_b   1.000
_cell.length_c   1.000
_cell.angle_alpha   90.00
_cell.angle_beta   90.00
_cell.angle_gamma   90.00
#
_symmetry.space_group_name_H-M   'P 1'
#
loop_
_entity.id
_entity.type
_entity.pdbx_description
1 polymer ?
#
loop_
_entity_poly.entity_id
_entity_poly.type
_entity_poly.pdbx_seq_one_letter_code
_entity_poly.pdbx_strand_id
1 'polypeptide(L)'
;MVDDLADDDIMLLDNGEQVFLWLGAKCSEVEIKLAYKSAQVYIQHLRVKQPDKPRKLYLTLKNKESRRFTKCFHGWGPHKRPPE
;
A
#
# COMPACT_ATOMS: atom_id res chain seq x y z
N MET A 1 10.52 7.34 0.54
CA MET A 1 9.96 8.54 -0.13
C MET A 1 8.98 8.09 -1.21
N VAL A 2 8.27 9.00 -1.88
CA VAL A 2 7.37 8.61 -2.99
C VAL A 2 8.14 7.87 -4.09
N ASP A 3 9.44 8.17 -4.23
CA ASP A 3 10.36 7.52 -5.17
C ASP A 3 10.55 6.00 -4.91
N ASP A 4 10.14 5.48 -3.75
CA ASP A 4 10.18 4.04 -3.47
C ASP A 4 8.97 3.28 -4.07
N LEU A 5 7.95 3.97 -4.58
CA LEU A 5 6.78 3.32 -5.20
C LEU A 5 7.06 3.02 -6.68
N ALA A 6 7.31 1.75 -6.98
CA ALA A 6 7.57 1.26 -8.34
C ALA A 6 6.26 0.89 -9.07
N ASP A 7 6.18 1.20 -10.36
CA ASP A 7 4.94 1.06 -11.15
C ASP A 7 4.55 -0.37 -11.46
N ASP A 8 5.54 -1.26 -11.47
CA ASP A 8 5.46 -2.70 -11.69
C ASP A 8 5.19 -3.47 -10.40
N ASP A 9 5.37 -2.85 -9.23
CA ASP A 9 5.22 -3.50 -7.94
C ASP A 9 3.89 -3.20 -7.24
N ILE A 10 3.61 -4.02 -6.22
CA ILE A 10 2.54 -3.81 -5.25
C ILE A 10 3.16 -3.61 -3.88
N MET A 11 2.82 -2.48 -3.24
CA MET A 11 3.39 -2.09 -1.97
C MET A 11 2.36 -2.23 -0.84
N LEU A 12 2.83 -2.62 0.35
CA LEU A 12 2.02 -2.66 1.58
C LEU A 12 2.55 -1.62 2.56
N LEU A 13 1.68 -0.71 3.00
CA LEU A 13 2.01 0.38 3.91
C LEU A 13 1.14 0.30 5.16
N ASP A 14 1.72 -0.03 6.31
CA ASP A 14 1.04 0.01 7.61
C ASP A 14 1.46 1.27 8.38
N ASN A 15 0.49 2.10 8.76
CA ASN A 15 0.72 3.29 9.59
C ASN A 15 0.35 3.07 11.08
N GLY A 16 0.00 1.85 11.47
CA GLY A 16 -0.40 1.46 12.82
C GLY A 16 -1.91 1.45 13.06
N GLU A 17 -2.70 2.13 12.23
CA GLU A 17 -4.17 2.10 12.27
C GLU A 17 -4.76 1.49 11.00
N GLN A 18 -4.11 1.75 9.87
CA GLN A 18 -4.57 1.44 8.53
C GLN A 18 -3.43 0.80 7.76
N VAL A 19 -3.77 -0.26 7.03
CA VAL A 19 -2.88 -0.91 6.08
C VAL A 19 -3.37 -0.56 4.69
N PHE A 20 -2.51 0.03 3.88
CA PHE A 20 -2.78 0.34 2.48
C PHE A 20 -2.08 -0.68 1.60
N LEU A 21 -2.83 -1.28 0.68
CA LEU A 21 -2.29 -2.04 -0.43
C LEU A 21 -2.26 -1.10 -1.65
N TRP A 22 -1.08 -0.62 -2.00
CA TRP A 22 -0.88 0.26 -3.15
C TRP A 22 -0.55 -0.57 -4.39
N LEU A 23 -1.38 -0.44 -5.43
CA LEU A 23 -1.19 -1.13 -6.71
C LEU A 23 -0.51 -0.20 -7.71
N GLY A 24 0.64 -0.63 -8.21
CA GLY A 24 1.30 -0.02 -9.36
C GLY A 24 0.41 -0.06 -10.61
N ALA A 25 0.71 0.79 -11.59
CA ALA A 25 -0.09 0.86 -12.82
C ALA A 25 0.15 -0.33 -13.77
N LYS A 26 1.26 -1.07 -13.58
CA LYS A 26 1.72 -2.15 -14.46
C LYS A 26 1.73 -3.53 -13.79
N CYS A 27 1.26 -3.64 -12.55
CA CYS A 27 1.23 -4.93 -11.86
C CYS A 27 0.18 -5.89 -12.46
N SER A 28 0.51 -7.18 -12.48
CA SER A 28 -0.32 -8.24 -13.06
C SER A 28 -1.44 -8.71 -12.12
N GLU A 29 -2.48 -9.35 -12.67
CA GLU A 29 -3.54 -9.95 -11.85
C GLU A 29 -3.03 -11.00 -10.86
N VAL A 30 -1.97 -11.71 -11.22
CA VAL A 30 -1.36 -12.74 -10.37
C VAL A 30 -0.72 -12.08 -9.16
N GLU A 31 0.07 -11.03 -9.37
CA GLU A 31 0.67 -10.23 -8.30
C GLU A 31 -0.40 -9.61 -7.40
N ILE A 32 -1.49 -9.07 -7.97
CA ILE A 32 -2.61 -8.52 -7.21
C ILE A 32 -3.23 -9.57 -6.29
N LYS A 33 -3.51 -10.77 -6.82
CA LYS A 33 -4.09 -11.88 -6.04
C LYS A 33 -3.15 -12.33 -4.92
N LEU A 34 -1.85 -12.45 -5.20
CA LEU A 34 -0.85 -12.86 -4.21
C LEU A 34 -0.67 -11.79 -3.14
N ALA A 35 -0.53 -10.53 -3.52
CA ALA A 35 -0.38 -9.40 -2.60
C ALA A 35 -1.60 -9.24 -1.69
N TYR A 36 -2.81 -9.43 -2.22
CA TYR A 36 -4.03 -9.41 -1.43
C TYR A 36 -4.05 -10.51 -0.37
N LYS A 37 -3.69 -11.75 -0.73
CA LYS A 37 -3.56 -12.86 0.23
C LYS A 37 -2.51 -12.57 1.30
N SER A 38 -1.34 -12.06 0.89
CA SER A 38 -0.27 -11.66 1.82
C SER A 38 -0.74 -10.58 2.79
N ALA A 39 -1.47 -9.57 2.31
CA ALA A 39 -2.04 -8.52 3.15
C ALA A 39 -3.07 -9.05 4.16
N GLN A 40 -3.90 -10.01 3.75
CA GLN A 40 -4.84 -10.67 4.66
C GLN A 40 -4.12 -11.44 5.78
N VAL A 41 -3.10 -12.23 5.44
CA VAL A 41 -2.28 -12.95 6.42
C VAL A 41 -1.58 -11.99 7.37
N TYR A 42 -1.02 -10.89 6.85
CA TYR A 42 -0.40 -9.85 7.65
C TYR A 42 -1.38 -9.24 8.68
N ILE A 43 -2.59 -8.90 8.26
CA ILE A 43 -3.62 -8.35 9.16
C ILE A 43 -4.06 -9.37 10.19
N GLN A 44 -4.24 -10.63 9.80
CA GLN A 44 -4.59 -11.70 10.75
C GLN A 44 -3.51 -11.86 11.82
N HIS A 45 -2.24 -11.84 11.43
CA HIS A 45 -1.12 -11.88 12.36
C HIS A 45 -1.11 -10.69 13.32
N LEU A 46 -1.37 -9.48 12.81
CA LEU A 46 -1.47 -8.29 13.65
C LEU A 46 -2.66 -8.34 14.62
N ARG A 47 -3.79 -8.93 14.24
CA ARG A 47 -4.92 -9.13 15.16
C ARG A 47 -4.56 -10.01 16.35
N VAL A 48 -3.71 -11.02 16.15
CA VAL A 48 -3.23 -11.88 17.23
C VAL A 48 -2.19 -11.16 18.09
N LYS A 49 -1.23 -10.45 17.47
CA LYS A 49 -0.15 -9.77 18.20
C LYS A 49 -0.57 -8.46 18.88
N GLN A 50 -1.54 -7.76 18.33
CA GLN A 50 -1.99 -6.43 18.77
C GLN A 50 -3.53 -6.33 18.73
N PRO A 51 -4.24 -7.13 19.53
CA PRO A 51 -5.71 -7.20 19.50
C PRO A 51 -6.38 -5.85 19.79
N ASP A 52 -5.77 -5.02 20.62
CA ASP A 52 -6.30 -3.70 21.02
C ASP A 52 -6.20 -2.64 19.91
N LYS A 53 -5.52 -2.95 18.81
CA LYS A 53 -5.27 -2.03 17.70
C LYS A 53 -5.62 -2.69 16.36
N PRO A 54 -6.91 -2.87 16.02
CA PRO A 54 -7.29 -3.52 14.77
C PRO A 54 -6.93 -2.66 13.56
N ARG A 55 -6.21 -3.26 12.60
CA ARG A 55 -5.87 -2.63 11.31
C ARG A 55 -7.00 -2.81 10.30
N LYS A 56 -7.30 -1.75 9.54
CA LYS A 56 -8.22 -1.80 8.39
C LYS A 56 -7.42 -1.82 7.08
N LEU A 57 -7.76 -2.72 6.17
CA LEU A 57 -7.17 -2.80 4.84
C LEU A 57 -7.86 -1.80 3.89
N TYR A 58 -7.06 -1.01 3.17
CA TYR A 58 -7.51 -0.12 2.11
C TYR A 58 -6.76 -0.40 0.81
N LEU A 59 -7.51 -0.45 -0.29
CA LEU A 59 -6.91 -0.50 -1.61
C LEU A 59 -6.59 0.91 -2.09
N THR A 60 -5.37 1.11 -2.60
CA THR A 60 -4.91 2.36 -3.18
C THR A 60 -4.41 2.08 -4.58
N LEU A 61 -4.94 2.78 -5.58
CA LEU A 61 -4.46 2.65 -6.96
C LEU A 61 -3.51 3.80 -7.25
N LYS A 62 -2.44 3.53 -8.01
CA LYS A 62 -1.58 4.58 -8.53
C LYS A 62 -2.40 5.69 -9.21
N ASN A 63 -2.05 6.94 -8.95
CA ASN A 63 -2.73 8.16 -9.42
C ASN A 63 -4.16 8.36 -8.87
N LYS A 64 -4.63 7.50 -7.96
CA LYS A 64 -5.90 7.65 -7.23
C LYS A 64 -5.67 7.54 -5.73
N GLU A 65 -4.50 7.98 -5.27
CA GLU A 65 -4.13 7.93 -3.86
C GLU A 65 -5.02 8.84 -3.02
N SER A 66 -5.60 8.27 -1.96
CA SER A 66 -6.38 9.05 -1.01
C SER A 66 -5.49 9.97 -0.18
N ARG A 67 -6.04 11.07 0.36
CA ARG A 67 -5.30 11.93 1.30
C ARG A 67 -4.80 11.17 2.54
N ARG A 68 -5.43 10.05 2.91
CA ARG A 68 -4.98 9.22 4.03
C ARG A 68 -3.67 8.51 3.71
N PHE A 69 -3.52 8.05 2.46
CA PHE A 69 -2.30 7.43 1.97
C PHE A 69 -1.18 8.47 1.84
N THR A 70 -1.44 9.59 1.16
CA THR A 70 -0.40 10.58 0.87
C THR A 70 0.19 11.24 2.12
N LYS A 71 -0.60 11.37 3.19
CA LYS A 71 -0.15 11.84 4.52
C LYS A 71 0.88 10.92 5.19
N CYS A 72 1.01 9.67 4.76
CA CYS A 72 1.99 8.75 5.33
C CYS A 72 3.42 9.03 4.83
N PHE A 73 3.61 9.95 3.88
CA PHE A 73 4.91 10.31 3.31
C PHE A 73 5.25 11.76 3.63
N HIS A 74 6.49 12.02 4.07
CA HIS A 74 7.00 13.37 4.24
C HIS A 74 7.29 13.98 2.86
N GLY A 75 6.41 14.86 2.38
CA GLY A 75 6.57 15.55 1.09
C GLY A 75 6.00 14.79 -0.10
N TRP A 76 4.69 14.50 -0.06
CA TRP A 76 3.98 13.98 -1.24
C TRP A 76 3.96 15.02 -2.37
N GLY A 77 4.76 14.80 -3.40
CA GLY A 77 4.79 15.57 -4.65
C GLY A 77 4.22 14.78 -5.83
N PRO A 78 4.15 15.38 -7.03
CA PRO A 78 3.82 14.63 -8.24
C PRO A 78 4.78 13.44 -8.41
N HIS A 79 4.22 12.24 -8.60
CA HIS A 79 5.00 11.02 -8.86
C HIS A 79 5.93 11.29 -10.05
N LYS A 80 7.24 11.30 -9.83
CA LYS A 80 8.19 11.49 -10.92
C LYS A 80 8.05 10.29 -11.84
N ARG A 81 7.56 10.52 -13.05
CA ARG A 81 7.70 9.55 -14.14
C ARG A 81 9.21 9.31 -14.31
N PRO A 82 9.70 8.05 -14.34
CA PRO A 82 11.06 7.79 -14.79
C PRO A 82 11.26 8.52 -16.13
N PRO A 83 12.39 9.21 -16.34
CA PRO A 83 12.73 9.70 -17.67
C PRO A 83 12.70 8.53 -18.66
N GLU A 84 12.07 8.73 -19.82
CA GLU A 84 12.14 7.80 -20.96
C GLU A 84 13.58 7.59 -21.44
#